data_AF-A0A8K0DHH9-F1
#
_entry.id   AF-A0A8K0DHH9-F1
#
_cell.length_a   1.000
_cell.length_b   1.000
_cell.length_c   1.000
_cell.angle_alpha   90.00
_cell.angle_beta   90.00
_cell.angle_gamma   90.00
#
_symmetry.space_group_name_H-M   'P 1'
#
loop_
_entity.id
_entity.type
_entity.pdbx_description
1 polymer ?
#
loop_
_entity_poly.entity_id
_entity_poly.type
_entity_poly.pdbx_seq_one_letter_code
_entity_poly.pdbx_strand_id
1 'polypeptide(L)'
;MDNKEHLETFTIQEKSTKNKLTSCLCTNLLTILTVSGVILGGVLGFILRGVREEKWTEREVMYINFLGDLFLRMLKSLILPLIVSSLVSAVSHLDLSLSGKVAGRAVVYYMTTTVCAVILGIILVITIQPGKMGDNSSHDNQNHVVTMRNVTTVDTLLDLVRNLFPPNLIEACIRQVSVYFFLLFPIFS
;
A
#
# COMPACT_ATOMS: atom_id res chain seq x y z
N MET A 1 -4.96 59.71 -14.57
CA MET A 1 -5.51 58.60 -15.38
C MET A 1 -4.71 57.30 -15.26
N ASP A 2 -3.50 57.30 -14.71
CA ASP A 2 -2.56 56.16 -14.75
C ASP A 2 -2.89 54.98 -13.79
N ASN A 3 -3.53 55.27 -12.64
CA ASN A 3 -3.74 54.28 -11.57
C ASN A 3 -4.99 53.38 -11.74
N LYS A 4 -5.90 53.68 -12.67
CA LYS A 4 -7.12 52.84 -12.88
C LYS A 4 -6.86 51.66 -13.82
N GLU A 5 -6.07 51.86 -14.88
CA GLU A 5 -5.69 50.83 -15.84
C GLU A 5 -4.82 49.73 -15.19
N HIS A 6 -3.97 50.13 -14.23
CA HIS A 6 -3.09 49.23 -13.52
C HIS A 6 -3.83 48.30 -12.53
N LEU A 7 -5.04 48.67 -12.07
CA LEU A 7 -5.87 47.83 -11.18
C LEU A 7 -6.78 46.87 -11.96
N GLU A 8 -7.20 47.23 -13.17
CA GLU A 8 -7.95 46.31 -14.05
C GLU A 8 -7.06 45.18 -14.61
N THR A 9 -5.79 45.46 -14.87
CA THR A 9 -4.83 44.44 -15.33
C THR A 9 -4.48 43.39 -14.25
N PHE A 10 -4.38 43.77 -12.97
CA PHE A 10 -4.17 42.82 -11.86
C PHE A 10 -5.41 41.94 -11.59
N THR A 11 -6.63 42.48 -11.70
CA THR A 11 -7.87 41.72 -11.48
C THR A 11 -8.17 40.73 -12.61
N ILE A 12 -7.81 41.05 -13.86
CA ILE A 12 -7.93 40.14 -15.01
C ILE A 12 -6.92 38.97 -14.89
N GLN A 13 -5.70 39.23 -14.37
CA GLN A 13 -4.66 38.20 -14.18
C GLN A 13 -5.02 37.22 -13.05
N GLU A 14 -5.50 37.70 -11.90
CA GLU A 14 -5.90 36.86 -10.77
C GLU A 14 -7.06 35.92 -11.15
N LYS A 15 -8.04 36.44 -11.90
CA LYS A 15 -9.22 35.67 -12.35
C LYS A 15 -8.86 34.60 -13.40
N SER A 16 -7.90 34.89 -14.30
CA SER A 16 -7.39 33.93 -15.28
C SER A 16 -6.58 32.79 -14.64
N THR A 17 -5.75 33.13 -13.64
CA THR A 17 -4.96 32.14 -12.89
C THR A 17 -5.84 31.25 -12.02
N LYS A 18 -6.84 31.80 -11.31
CA LYS A 18 -7.79 31.00 -10.51
C LYS A 18 -8.64 30.09 -11.40
N ASN A 19 -9.12 30.54 -12.56
CA ASN A 19 -9.91 29.70 -13.46
C ASN A 19 -9.09 28.56 -14.11
N LYS A 20 -7.82 28.80 -14.45
CA LYS A 20 -6.90 27.74 -14.91
C LYS A 20 -6.50 26.79 -13.79
N LEU A 21 -6.29 27.30 -12.58
CA LEU A 21 -6.00 26.49 -11.39
C LEU A 21 -7.18 25.57 -11.06
N THR A 22 -8.41 26.08 -11.05
CA THR A 22 -9.63 25.29 -10.80
C THR A 22 -9.92 24.29 -11.92
N SER A 23 -9.63 24.64 -13.18
CA SER A 23 -9.76 23.73 -14.32
C SER A 23 -8.73 22.58 -14.28
N CYS A 24 -7.49 22.88 -13.88
CA CYS A 24 -6.44 21.88 -13.69
C CYS A 24 -6.69 21.02 -12.45
N LEU A 25 -7.18 21.63 -11.36
CA LEU A 25 -7.63 20.95 -10.14
C LEU A 25 -8.77 19.99 -10.43
N CYS A 26 -9.78 20.34 -11.23
CA CYS A 26 -10.86 19.41 -11.57
C CYS A 26 -10.40 18.25 -12.47
N THR A 27 -9.41 18.47 -13.34
CA THR A 27 -8.89 17.41 -14.24
C THR A 27 -8.03 16.38 -13.49
N ASN A 28 -7.27 16.82 -12.49
CA ASN A 28 -6.35 15.99 -11.70
C ASN A 28 -6.74 15.97 -10.21
N LEU A 29 -8.04 16.11 -9.91
CA LEU A 29 -8.53 16.35 -8.56
C LEU A 29 -8.17 15.22 -7.62
N LEU A 30 -8.34 13.98 -8.09
CA LEU A 30 -8.10 12.79 -7.28
C LEU A 30 -6.61 12.61 -6.97
N THR A 31 -5.72 12.89 -7.93
CA THR A 31 -4.27 12.75 -7.74
C THR A 31 -3.71 13.85 -6.84
N ILE A 32 -4.19 15.08 -7.00
CA ILE A 32 -3.80 16.20 -6.13
C ILE A 32 -4.32 15.96 -4.70
N LEU A 33 -5.54 15.43 -4.54
CA LEU A 33 -6.12 15.13 -3.23
C LEU A 33 -5.38 14.01 -2.50
N THR A 34 -4.93 12.95 -3.19
CA THR A 34 -4.16 11.86 -2.55
C THR A 34 -2.75 12.31 -2.19
N VAL A 35 -2.07 13.04 -3.07
CA VAL A 35 -0.73 13.58 -2.80
C VAL A 35 -0.78 14.59 -1.65
N SER A 36 -1.71 15.54 -1.67
CA SER A 36 -1.88 16.49 -0.57
C SER A 36 -2.27 15.78 0.73
N GLY A 37 -3.10 14.74 0.69
CA GLY A 37 -3.45 13.94 1.87
C GLY A 37 -2.26 13.21 2.50
N VAL A 38 -1.37 12.63 1.70
CA VAL A 38 -0.14 11.97 2.20
C VAL A 38 0.81 13.01 2.81
N ILE A 39 0.97 14.16 2.16
CA ILE A 39 1.84 15.23 2.66
C ILE A 39 1.27 15.81 3.97
N LEU A 40 -0.02 16.16 4.00
CA LEU A 40 -0.67 16.66 5.21
C LEU A 40 -0.62 15.62 6.33
N GLY A 41 -0.93 14.35 6.05
CA GLY A 41 -0.90 13.28 7.04
C GLY A 41 0.49 13.06 7.63
N GLY A 42 1.53 13.06 6.79
CA GLY A 42 2.93 12.94 7.22
C GLY A 42 3.39 14.15 8.04
N VAL A 43 3.10 15.37 7.56
CA VAL A 43 3.47 16.62 8.25
C VAL A 43 2.73 16.74 9.58
N LEU A 44 1.43 16.46 9.61
CA LEU A 44 0.63 16.47 10.82
C LEU A 44 1.16 15.42 11.81
N GLY A 45 1.44 14.20 11.36
CA GLY A 45 2.05 13.15 12.19
C GLY A 45 3.42 13.54 12.77
N PHE A 46 4.26 14.23 11.99
CA PHE A 46 5.57 14.71 12.43
C PHE A 46 5.46 15.87 13.43
N ILE A 47 4.59 16.85 13.18
CA ILE A 47 4.35 17.99 14.08
C ILE A 47 3.75 17.50 15.40
N LEU A 48 2.76 16.61 15.35
CA LEU A 48 2.19 16.00 16.55
C LEU A 48 3.29 15.30 17.36
N ARG A 49 4.15 14.51 16.71
CA ARG A 49 5.27 13.86 17.39
C ARG A 49 6.31 14.83 17.96
N GLY A 50 6.54 15.99 17.34
CA GLY A 50 7.56 16.97 17.76
C GLY A 50 7.12 17.96 18.85
N VAL A 51 5.81 18.15 19.07
CA VAL A 51 5.29 19.18 19.99
C VAL A 51 5.10 18.68 21.45
N ARG A 52 5.16 17.37 21.72
CA ARG A 52 4.97 16.82 23.08
C ARG A 52 6.12 15.91 23.52
N GLU A 53 6.72 16.19 24.68
CA GLU A 53 7.70 15.32 25.36
C GLU A 53 7.05 14.13 26.08
N GLU A 54 5.76 14.22 26.46
CA GLU A 54 5.02 13.11 27.05
C GLU A 54 4.33 12.22 26.01
N LYS A 55 4.32 10.90 26.30
CA LYS A 55 3.69 9.87 25.47
C LYS A 55 2.21 10.21 25.22
N TRP A 56 1.81 10.09 23.96
CA TRP A 56 0.43 10.26 23.50
C TRP A 56 -0.56 9.43 24.34
N THR A 57 -1.69 10.02 24.72
CA THR A 57 -2.78 9.29 25.38
C THR A 57 -3.24 8.18 24.45
N GLU A 58 -3.24 6.91 24.90
CA GLU A 58 -3.61 5.75 24.08
C GLU A 58 -4.97 5.91 23.36
N ARG A 59 -5.88 6.69 23.96
CA ARG A 59 -7.21 6.97 23.41
C ARG A 59 -7.19 7.78 22.11
N GLU A 60 -6.32 8.78 21.99
CA GLU A 60 -6.27 9.65 20.79
C GLU A 60 -5.66 8.91 19.59
N VAL A 61 -4.64 8.10 19.85
CA VAL A 61 -4.02 7.22 18.86
C VAL A 61 -4.99 6.13 18.42
N MET A 62 -5.81 5.60 19.34
CA MET A 62 -6.84 4.60 19.02
C MET A 62 -7.88 5.13 18.02
N TYR A 63 -8.32 6.40 18.11
CA TYR A 63 -9.29 6.94 17.13
C TYR A 63 -8.70 7.08 15.72
N ILE A 64 -7.45 7.51 15.60
CA ILE A 64 -6.76 7.64 14.29
C ILE A 64 -6.49 6.25 13.71
N ASN A 65 -6.00 5.31 14.52
CA ASN A 65 -5.77 3.93 14.08
C ASN A 65 -7.07 3.24 13.68
N PHE A 66 -8.16 3.45 14.42
CA PHE A 66 -9.46 2.89 14.08
C PHE A 66 -9.93 3.33 12.69
N LEU A 67 -9.78 4.61 12.35
CA LEU A 67 -10.13 5.12 11.03
C LEU A 67 -9.25 4.51 9.92
N GLY A 68 -7.94 4.36 10.18
CA GLY A 68 -7.00 3.71 9.26
C GLY A 68 -7.30 2.22 9.06
N ASP A 69 -7.58 1.50 10.13
CA ASP A 69 -7.93 0.08 10.09
C ASP A 69 -9.25 -0.17 9.36
N LEU A 70 -10.25 0.68 9.56
CA LEU A 70 -11.51 0.62 8.82
C LEU A 70 -11.28 0.82 7.32
N PHE A 71 -10.49 1.81 6.94
CA PHE A 71 -10.12 2.06 5.54
C PHE A 71 -9.39 0.87 4.90
N LEU A 72 -8.38 0.33 5.59
CA LEU A 72 -7.64 -0.84 5.12
C LEU A 72 -8.52 -2.09 5.01
N ARG A 73 -9.49 -2.26 5.91
CA ARG A 73 -10.46 -3.36 5.86
C ARG A 73 -11.39 -3.25 4.65
N MET A 74 -11.86 -2.04 4.34
CA MET A 74 -12.66 -1.77 3.14
C MET A 74 -11.87 -2.08 1.86
N LEU A 75 -10.61 -1.61 1.76
CA LEU A 75 -9.76 -1.92 0.60
C LEU A 75 -9.50 -3.41 0.44
N LYS A 76 -9.14 -4.12 1.53
CA LYS A 76 -8.88 -5.56 1.49
C LYS A 76 -10.09 -6.38 1.02
N SER A 77 -11.31 -5.97 1.38
CA SER A 77 -12.54 -6.60 0.90
C SER A 77 -12.76 -6.44 -0.61
N LEU A 78 -12.26 -5.36 -1.21
CA LEU A 78 -12.39 -5.10 -2.65
C LEU A 78 -11.29 -5.79 -3.46
N ILE A 79 -10.09 -5.94 -2.88
CA ILE A 79 -8.92 -6.50 -3.58
C ILE A 79 -9.16 -7.94 -4.04
N LEU A 80 -9.69 -8.81 -3.17
CA LEU A 80 -9.91 -10.23 -3.50
C LEU A 80 -10.83 -10.42 -4.72
N PRO A 81 -12.07 -9.88 -4.75
CA PRO A 81 -12.95 -10.06 -5.91
C PRO A 81 -12.44 -9.36 -7.18
N LEU A 82 -11.78 -8.20 -7.05
CA LEU A 82 -11.20 -7.50 -8.21
C LEU A 82 -10.05 -8.29 -8.84
N ILE A 83 -9.18 -8.91 -8.04
CA ILE A 83 -8.09 -9.75 -8.57
C ILE A 83 -8.65 -10.96 -9.31
N VAL A 84 -9.62 -11.67 -8.73
CA VAL A 84 -10.19 -12.87 -9.36
C VAL A 84 -10.89 -12.54 -10.68
N SER A 85 -11.74 -11.51 -10.70
CA SER A 85 -12.43 -11.06 -11.91
C SER A 85 -11.47 -10.55 -12.99
N SER A 86 -10.46 -9.78 -12.60
CA SER A 86 -9.40 -9.31 -13.51
C SER A 86 -8.59 -10.46 -14.09
N LEU A 87 -8.22 -11.45 -13.29
CA LEU A 87 -7.47 -12.62 -13.73
C LEU A 87 -8.27 -13.46 -14.73
N VAL A 88 -9.55 -13.73 -14.44
CA VAL A 88 -10.42 -14.49 -15.34
C VAL A 88 -10.60 -13.76 -16.68
N SER A 89 -10.86 -12.45 -16.64
CA SER A 89 -10.97 -11.63 -17.86
C SER A 89 -9.66 -11.55 -18.66
N ALA A 90 -8.52 -11.50 -17.96
CA ALA A 90 -7.21 -11.50 -18.62
C ALA A 90 -6.96 -12.82 -19.35
N VAL A 91 -7.20 -13.96 -18.69
CA VAL A 91 -7.00 -15.28 -19.30
C VAL A 91 -7.95 -15.52 -20.47
N SER A 92 -9.18 -15.01 -20.42
CA SER A 92 -10.14 -15.17 -21.52
C SER A 92 -9.78 -14.38 -22.78
N HIS A 93 -9.04 -13.29 -22.66
CA HIS A 93 -8.64 -12.44 -23.80
C HIS A 93 -7.29 -12.84 -24.43
N LEU A 94 -6.57 -13.79 -23.85
CA LEU A 94 -5.21 -14.15 -24.26
C LEU A 94 -5.19 -15.49 -25.03
N ASP A 95 -4.73 -15.46 -26.27
CA ASP A 95 -4.45 -16.69 -27.04
C ASP A 95 -3.34 -17.51 -26.38
N LEU A 96 -3.57 -18.81 -26.13
CA LEU A 96 -2.63 -19.69 -25.41
C LEU A 96 -1.20 -19.69 -26.01
N SER A 97 -1.07 -19.59 -27.34
CA SER A 97 0.21 -19.64 -28.05
C SER A 97 1.05 -18.36 -27.89
N LEU A 98 0.41 -17.20 -27.77
CA LEU A 98 1.06 -15.91 -27.57
C LEU A 98 1.23 -15.59 -26.08
N SER A 99 0.27 -16.00 -25.25
CA SER A 99 0.25 -15.82 -23.80
C SER A 99 1.50 -16.39 -23.13
N GLY A 100 1.91 -17.61 -23.50
CA GLY A 100 3.11 -18.24 -22.93
C GLY A 100 4.41 -17.46 -23.21
N LYS A 101 4.53 -16.84 -24.39
CA LYS A 101 5.72 -16.04 -24.77
C LYS A 101 5.75 -14.70 -24.03
N VAL A 102 4.59 -14.07 -23.85
CA VAL A 102 4.46 -12.82 -23.10
C VAL A 102 4.70 -13.08 -21.60
N ALA A 103 4.09 -14.13 -21.05
CA ALA A 103 4.31 -14.55 -19.67
C ALA A 103 5.78 -14.93 -19.42
N GLY A 104 6.42 -15.66 -20.33
CA GLY A 104 7.84 -15.99 -20.25
C GLY A 104 8.74 -14.73 -20.23
N ARG A 105 8.47 -13.75 -21.12
CA ARG A 105 9.20 -12.47 -21.10
C ARG A 105 8.96 -11.70 -19.80
N ALA A 106 7.74 -11.70 -19.27
CA ALA A 106 7.43 -11.07 -17.99
C ALA A 106 8.21 -11.73 -16.83
N VAL A 107 8.24 -13.07 -16.75
CA VAL A 107 8.98 -13.80 -15.72
C VAL A 107 10.48 -13.49 -15.79
N VAL A 108 11.08 -13.51 -16.98
CA VAL A 108 12.50 -13.16 -17.17
C VAL A 108 12.77 -11.71 -16.74
N TYR A 109 11.87 -10.78 -17.08
CA TYR A 109 11.98 -9.38 -16.68
C TYR A 109 11.90 -9.21 -15.15
N TYR A 110 10.94 -9.88 -14.48
CA TYR A 110 10.80 -9.83 -13.03
C TYR A 110 11.99 -10.47 -12.31
N MET A 111 12.48 -11.61 -12.77
CA MET A 111 13.65 -12.26 -12.20
C MET A 111 14.88 -11.36 -12.31
N THR A 112 15.13 -10.79 -13.48
CA THR A 112 16.28 -9.88 -13.70
C THR A 112 16.17 -8.65 -12.79
N THR A 113 15.00 -8.02 -12.72
CA THR A 113 14.77 -6.85 -11.88
C THR A 113 14.90 -7.16 -10.40
N THR A 114 14.43 -8.33 -9.95
CA THR A 114 14.55 -8.79 -8.55
C THR A 114 16.00 -9.01 -8.17
N VAL A 115 16.77 -9.70 -9.02
CA VAL A 115 18.22 -9.91 -8.79
C VAL A 115 18.95 -8.57 -8.73
N CYS A 116 18.69 -7.66 -9.66
CA CYS A 116 19.27 -6.32 -9.64
C CYS A 116 18.90 -5.55 -8.36
N ALA A 117 17.64 -5.59 -7.94
CA ALA A 117 17.16 -4.92 -6.73
C ALA A 117 17.80 -5.52 -5.46
N VAL A 118 17.95 -6.84 -5.39
CA VAL A 118 18.61 -7.54 -4.26
C VAL A 118 20.08 -7.16 -4.20
N ILE A 119 20.80 -7.15 -5.33
CA ILE A 119 22.22 -6.73 -5.37
C ILE A 119 22.36 -5.28 -4.88
N LEU A 120 21.53 -4.36 -5.39
CA LEU A 120 21.52 -2.97 -4.95
C LEU A 120 21.18 -2.84 -3.46
N GLY A 121 20.21 -3.62 -2.97
CA GLY A 121 19.83 -3.64 -1.55
C GLY A 121 20.97 -4.16 -0.65
N ILE A 122 21.69 -5.19 -1.08
CA ILE A 122 22.86 -5.74 -0.37
C ILE A 122 24.00 -4.72 -0.36
N ILE A 123 24.28 -4.07 -1.50
CA ILE A 123 25.31 -3.01 -1.56
C ILE A 123 24.93 -1.85 -0.62
N LEU A 124 23.67 -1.42 -0.65
CA LEU A 124 23.17 -0.32 0.19
C LEU A 124 23.24 -0.66 1.68
N VAL A 125 22.81 -1.85 2.10
CA VAL A 125 22.84 -2.26 3.52
C VAL A 125 24.26 -2.44 4.03
N ILE A 126 25.19 -2.95 3.20
CA ILE A 126 26.60 -3.09 3.56
C ILE A 126 27.29 -1.72 3.60
N THR A 127 26.89 -0.77 2.75
CA THR A 127 27.48 0.58 2.72
C THR A 127 26.98 1.44 3.88
N ILE A 128 25.66 1.48 4.08
CA ILE A 128 25.04 2.31 5.13
C ILE A 128 25.19 1.65 6.51
N GLN A 129 25.30 0.31 6.58
CA GLN A 129 25.30 -0.48 7.82
C GLN A 129 24.26 0.03 8.83
N PRO A 130 22.96 0.09 8.45
CA PRO A 130 21.91 0.55 9.34
C PRO A 130 21.75 -0.46 10.48
N GLY A 131 22.46 -0.21 11.58
CA GLY A 131 22.56 -1.13 12.71
C GLY A 131 23.71 -0.81 13.65
N LYS A 132 24.79 -0.17 13.17
CA LYS A 132 25.91 0.25 14.04
C LYS A 132 25.62 1.51 14.87
N MET A 133 24.64 2.33 14.46
CA MET A 133 24.26 3.56 15.17
C MET A 133 23.34 3.35 16.39
N GLY A 134 23.03 2.11 16.78
CA GLY A 134 22.11 1.79 17.87
C GLY A 134 22.65 0.93 19.00
N ASP A 135 23.92 0.51 18.96
CA ASP A 135 24.49 -0.38 19.99
C ASP A 135 25.03 0.42 21.19
N ASN A 136 24.11 0.97 21.97
CA ASN A 136 24.35 1.44 23.33
C ASN A 136 23.07 1.29 24.16
N SER A 137 22.42 0.12 24.15
CA SER A 137 21.51 -0.27 25.23
C SER A 137 21.03 -1.72 25.06
N SER A 138 21.50 -2.58 25.97
CA SER A 138 20.78 -3.73 26.51
C SER A 138 20.33 -4.80 25.51
N HIS A 139 21.27 -5.70 25.21
CA HIS A 139 20.96 -7.13 25.07
C HIS A 139 20.48 -7.64 26.44
N ASP A 140 19.24 -7.33 26.81
CA ASP A 140 18.56 -8.08 27.86
C ASP A 140 18.17 -9.46 27.30
N ASN A 141 18.43 -10.46 28.12
CA ASN A 141 18.44 -11.87 27.81
C ASN A 141 17.01 -12.40 27.65
N GLN A 142 16.29 -11.98 26.61
CA GLN A 142 15.13 -12.73 26.18
C GLN A 142 15.63 -13.96 25.43
N ASN A 143 15.66 -15.07 26.18
CA ASN A 143 15.66 -16.44 25.70
C ASN A 143 14.41 -16.68 24.84
N HIS A 144 14.28 -16.00 23.71
CA HIS A 144 13.44 -16.46 22.63
C HIS A 144 14.19 -17.65 22.06
N VAL A 145 13.81 -18.84 22.51
CA VAL A 145 14.22 -20.10 21.90
C VAL A 145 13.70 -20.05 20.47
N VAL A 146 14.48 -19.43 19.59
CA VAL A 146 14.48 -19.73 18.17
C VAL A 146 14.98 -21.16 18.16
N THR A 147 14.07 -22.12 18.33
CA THR A 147 14.28 -23.44 17.77
C THR A 147 14.58 -23.14 16.31
N MET A 148 15.87 -23.11 15.96
CA MET A 148 16.40 -23.30 14.63
C MET A 148 15.91 -24.69 14.23
N ARG A 149 14.61 -24.79 13.95
CA ARG A 149 14.03 -25.95 13.32
C ARG A 149 14.80 -26.00 12.03
N ASN A 150 15.61 -27.03 11.90
CA ASN A 150 16.42 -27.31 10.72
C ASN A 150 15.42 -27.72 9.62
N VAL A 151 14.54 -26.77 9.24
CA VAL A 151 13.67 -26.88 8.09
C VAL A 151 14.64 -26.92 6.94
N THR A 152 14.76 -28.09 6.33
CA THR A 152 15.62 -28.18 5.17
C THR A 152 15.04 -27.22 4.13
N THR A 153 15.89 -26.64 3.28
CA THR A 153 15.40 -25.76 2.21
C THR A 153 14.31 -26.46 1.40
N VAL A 154 14.41 -27.79 1.25
CA VAL A 154 13.37 -28.61 0.63
C VAL A 154 12.04 -28.55 1.37
N ASP A 155 12.00 -28.58 2.71
CA ASP A 155 10.76 -28.41 3.48
C ASP A 155 10.10 -27.04 3.21
N THR A 156 10.88 -25.96 3.15
CA THR A 156 10.33 -24.62 2.87
C THR A 156 9.79 -24.49 1.44
N LEU A 157 10.45 -25.14 0.48
CA LEU A 157 10.00 -25.17 -0.92
C LEU A 157 8.76 -26.06 -1.06
N LEU A 158 8.72 -27.19 -0.34
CA LEU A 158 7.57 -28.07 -0.27
C LEU A 158 6.38 -27.36 0.40
N ASP A 159 6.62 -26.57 1.45
CA ASP A 159 5.62 -25.73 2.10
C ASP A 159 5.15 -24.59 1.21
N LEU A 160 6.02 -23.99 0.39
CA LEU A 160 5.59 -23.02 -0.63
C LEU A 160 4.65 -23.67 -1.64
N VAL A 161 4.99 -24.87 -2.15
CA VAL A 161 4.13 -25.61 -3.09
C VAL A 161 2.81 -26.03 -2.44
N ARG A 162 2.85 -26.48 -1.17
CA ARG A 162 1.64 -26.78 -0.38
C ARG A 162 0.77 -25.55 -0.16
N ASN A 163 1.38 -24.38 0.07
CA ASN A 163 0.67 -23.12 0.25
C ASN A 163 0.20 -22.52 -1.09
N LEU A 164 0.82 -22.87 -2.22
CA LEU A 164 0.38 -22.47 -3.57
C LEU A 164 -0.93 -23.17 -3.96
N PHE A 165 -1.11 -24.42 -3.53
CA PHE A 165 -2.36 -25.17 -3.64
C PHE A 165 -2.98 -25.34 -2.25
N PRO A 166 -3.50 -24.25 -1.63
CA PRO A 166 -4.04 -24.37 -0.30
C PRO A 166 -5.23 -25.35 -0.36
N PRO A 167 -5.33 -26.31 0.58
CA PRO A 167 -6.45 -27.26 0.63
C PRO A 167 -7.81 -26.56 0.76
N ASN A 168 -7.82 -25.28 1.15
CA ASN A 168 -8.99 -24.51 1.55
C ASN A 168 -9.19 -23.22 0.72
N LEU A 169 -8.73 -23.13 -0.54
CA LEU A 169 -8.96 -21.93 -1.38
C LEU A 169 -10.45 -21.63 -1.55
N ILE A 170 -11.24 -22.69 -1.72
CA ILE A 170 -12.70 -22.62 -1.84
C ILE A 170 -13.35 -22.34 -0.48
N GLU A 171 -12.88 -22.94 0.61
CA GLU A 171 -13.46 -22.74 1.95
C GLU A 171 -13.20 -21.33 2.50
N ALA A 172 -12.00 -20.76 2.28
CA ALA A 172 -11.67 -19.39 2.70
C ALA A 172 -12.45 -18.34 1.90
N CYS A 173 -12.62 -18.56 0.59
CA CYS A 173 -13.40 -17.67 -0.26
C CYS A 173 -14.91 -17.75 0.07
N ILE A 174 -15.43 -18.95 0.34
CA ILE A 174 -16.83 -19.17 0.75
C ILE A 174 -17.11 -18.62 2.16
N ARG A 175 -16.20 -18.78 3.13
CA ARG A 175 -16.31 -18.17 4.46
C ARG A 175 -16.43 -16.65 4.38
N GLN A 176 -15.66 -16.00 3.51
CA GLN A 176 -15.76 -14.56 3.26
C GLN A 176 -17.15 -14.18 2.71
N VAL A 177 -17.66 -14.92 1.70
CA VAL A 177 -18.99 -14.67 1.08
C VAL A 177 -20.15 -14.94 2.04
N SER A 178 -20.03 -15.95 2.89
CA SER A 178 -21.09 -16.38 3.82
C SER A 178 -21.42 -15.31 4.87
N VAL A 179 -20.45 -14.46 5.24
CA VAL A 179 -20.67 -13.35 6.19
C VAL A 179 -21.48 -12.22 5.56
N TYR A 180 -21.32 -11.96 4.25
CA TYR A 180 -22.11 -10.94 3.55
C TYR A 180 -23.54 -11.37 3.25
N PHE A 181 -23.78 -12.65 2.94
CA PHE A 181 -25.13 -13.19 2.76
C PHE A 181 -25.96 -13.14 4.06
N PHE A 182 -25.33 -13.37 5.21
CA PHE A 182 -25.99 -13.32 6.51
C PHE A 182 -26.32 -11.88 6.97
N LEU A 183 -25.53 -10.87 6.56
CA LEU A 183 -25.79 -9.46 6.89
C LEU A 183 -26.89 -8.80 6.04
N LEU A 184 -27.26 -9.36 4.89
CA LEU A 184 -28.28 -8.78 4.00
C LEU A 184 -29.71 -9.28 4.30
N PHE A 185 -29.85 -10.44 4.97
CA PHE A 185 -31.14 -11.03 5.30
C PHE A 185 -32.05 -10.16 6.21
N PRO A 186 -31.55 -9.37 7.19
CA PRO A 186 -32.41 -8.54 8.04
C PRO A 186 -32.77 -7.16 7.46
N ILE A 187 -32.35 -6.82 6.23
CA ILE A 187 -32.62 -5.50 5.63
C ILE A 187 -33.85 -5.54 4.71
N PHE A 188 -34.33 -6.73 4.34
CA PHE A 188 -35.51 -6.94 3.48
C PHE A 188 -36.66 -7.73 4.15
N SER A 189 -36.67 -7.83 5.49
CA SER A 189 -37.78 -8.40 6.26
C SER A 189 -38.28 -7.45 7.33
#